data_AF-A0A4U9WRI1-F1
#
_entry.id   AF-A0A4U9WRI1-F1
#
_cell.length_a   1.000
_cell.length_b   1.000
_cell.length_c   1.000
_cell.angle_alpha   90.00
_cell.angle_beta   90.00
_cell.angle_gamma   90.00
#
_symmetry.space_group_name_H-M   'P 1'
#
loop_
_entity.id
_entity.type
_entity.pdbx_description
1 polymer ?
#
loop_
_entity_poly.entity_id
_entity_poly.type
_entity_poly.pdbx_seq_one_letter_code
_entity_poly.pdbx_strand_id
1 'polypeptide(L)'
;MAGILPFVKPNHRKLTAPERAAIENYLNQQNHLGNKTAVGFHFPAFCQAGVDRTERQRFTRSPMPSPAMVWPAMNPNNWRYYLDSEEIHLPPFWEQYISADNHVEVIKTQTLPLVISLNGHSLLDHIYDSPPSPVVTTTPTRNASIRKEESEHIELVNIRKETREEHELNRPNGVKEAALISAALLLLFLSLISPVVVIPWIILVAVLMIVWGCWHLLRRPSEKELKEVHCLRGTPKRWGLFGESNQGQISNISFGIIDLIYPPHWLPYLNADLGKTTNVDIYLNRQVVRQGHYLSLHDEVKNFPLQHWGKNAVLAASSLVVLLLLLIYIPLSLPAKLSTAWLQGTQKTEVTSVQALEAIPLHIGDRLKIQGNGMCFVPSGNNSATAPSFMPFDCSGIYWNTATRCHSLNRK
;
A
#
# COMPACT_ATOMS: atom_id res chain seq x y z
N MET A 1 1.32 -3.05 52.97
CA MET A 1 0.63 -2.80 54.25
C MET A 1 0.28 -1.32 54.30
N ALA A 2 -1.02 -1.03 54.27
CA ALA A 2 -1.57 0.32 54.19
C ALA A 2 -1.32 1.09 55.50
N GLY A 3 -0.60 2.21 55.42
CA GLY A 3 -0.51 3.19 56.49
C GLY A 3 -1.70 4.14 56.39
N ILE A 4 -2.80 3.80 57.06
CA ILE A 4 -3.95 4.69 57.24
C ILE A 4 -3.50 5.78 58.22
N LEU A 5 -3.14 6.94 57.69
CA LEU A 5 -2.97 8.15 58.52
C LEU A 5 -4.34 8.59 59.05
N PRO A 6 -4.42 9.04 60.31
CA PRO A 6 -5.68 9.25 61.00
C PRO A 6 -6.49 10.37 60.33
N PHE A 7 -7.72 10.05 59.96
CA PHE A 7 -8.70 11.02 59.48
C PHE A 7 -8.89 12.11 60.54
N VAL A 8 -8.33 13.30 60.30
CA VAL A 8 -8.63 14.50 61.09
C VAL A 8 -10.12 14.78 60.88
N LYS A 9 -10.91 14.63 61.94
CA LYS A 9 -12.33 14.96 61.89
C LYS A 9 -12.48 16.42 61.44
N PRO A 10 -13.26 16.71 60.40
CA PRO A 10 -13.44 18.08 59.94
C PRO A 10 -14.06 18.92 61.06
N ASN A 11 -13.44 20.04 61.39
CA ASN A 11 -14.01 20.99 62.35
C ASN A 11 -15.22 21.71 61.73
N HIS A 12 -16.35 21.65 62.43
CA HIS A 12 -17.59 22.29 62.01
C HIS A 12 -17.72 23.68 62.64
N ARG A 13 -18.00 24.70 61.83
CA ARG A 13 -18.27 26.07 62.27
C ARG A 13 -19.58 26.56 61.63
N LYS A 14 -20.38 27.33 62.38
CA LYS A 14 -21.58 28.00 61.86
C LYS A 14 -21.19 29.15 60.94
N LEU A 15 -21.87 29.23 59.78
CA LEU A 15 -21.74 30.32 58.82
C LEU A 15 -22.23 31.64 59.43
N THR A 16 -21.46 32.70 59.27
CA THR A 16 -21.87 34.04 59.70
C THR A 16 -22.86 34.65 58.71
N ALA A 17 -23.76 35.53 59.18
CA ALA A 17 -24.71 36.23 58.32
C ALA A 17 -24.07 36.96 57.11
N PRO A 18 -22.93 37.67 57.25
CA PRO A 18 -22.30 38.33 56.10
C PRO A 18 -21.70 37.34 55.09
N GLU A 19 -21.12 36.22 55.53
CA GLU A 19 -20.65 35.15 54.63
C GLU A 19 -21.80 34.53 53.84
N ARG A 20 -23.00 34.40 54.43
CA ARG A 20 -24.18 33.88 53.73
C ARG A 20 -24.61 34.80 52.60
N ALA A 21 -24.75 36.10 52.88
CA ALA A 21 -25.09 37.08 51.87
C ALA A 21 -24.05 37.11 50.73
N ALA A 22 -22.77 36.90 51.07
CA ALA A 22 -21.69 36.84 50.11
C ALA A 22 -21.80 35.68 49.12
N ILE A 23 -22.08 34.49 49.64
CA ILE A 23 -22.26 33.28 48.84
C ILE A 23 -23.48 33.42 47.92
N GLU A 24 -24.59 33.94 48.44
CA GLU A 24 -25.81 34.15 47.65
C GLU A 24 -25.57 35.12 46.49
N ASN A 25 -24.83 36.21 46.72
CA ASN A 25 -24.47 37.16 45.68
C ASN A 25 -23.59 36.53 44.59
N TYR A 26 -22.56 35.78 44.99
CA TYR A 26 -21.67 35.07 44.06
C TYR A 26 -22.41 34.05 43.18
N LEU A 27 -23.30 33.24 43.78
CA LEU A 27 -24.12 32.27 43.05
C LEU A 27 -25.09 32.96 42.07
N ASN A 28 -25.69 34.08 42.47
CA ASN A 28 -26.55 34.87 41.59
C ASN A 28 -25.77 35.45 40.41
N GLN A 29 -24.55 35.97 40.64
CA GLN A 29 -23.69 36.48 39.58
C GLN A 29 -23.30 35.39 38.58
N GLN A 30 -22.94 34.20 39.07
CA GLN A 30 -22.60 33.06 38.20
C GLN A 30 -23.79 32.58 37.37
N ASN A 31 -24.99 32.54 37.97
CA ASN A 31 -26.24 32.23 37.25
C ASN A 31 -26.54 33.26 36.14
N HIS A 32 -26.26 34.55 36.38
CA HIS A 32 -26.38 35.59 35.36
C HIS A 32 -25.39 35.41 34.20
N LEU A 33 -24.15 34.97 34.47
CA LEU A 33 -23.18 34.66 33.41
C LEU A 33 -23.56 33.39 32.63
N GLY A 34 -24.04 32.35 33.32
CA GLY A 34 -24.48 31.10 32.71
C GLY A 34 -25.65 31.28 31.73
N ASN A 35 -26.63 32.12 32.08
CA ASN A 35 -27.81 32.37 31.24
C ASN A 35 -27.54 33.15 29.95
N LYS A 36 -26.38 33.83 29.81
CA LYS A 36 -26.00 34.55 28.58
C LYS A 36 -25.35 33.66 27.52
N THR A 37 -24.88 32.47 27.88
CA THR A 37 -24.24 31.49 26.98
C THR A 37 -25.16 30.28 26.76
N ALA A 38 -26.32 30.52 26.16
CA ALA A 38 -27.27 29.47 25.79
C ALA A 38 -26.92 28.85 24.42
N VAL A 39 -25.72 28.27 24.28
CA VAL A 39 -25.43 27.26 23.24
C VAL A 39 -24.49 26.21 23.83
N GLY A 40 -25.04 25.04 24.18
CA GLY A 40 -24.27 23.78 24.22
C GLY A 40 -23.52 23.41 25.50
N PHE A 41 -23.73 24.08 26.63
CA PHE A 41 -23.06 23.71 27.88
C PHE A 41 -24.07 23.51 29.02
N HIS A 42 -24.31 22.25 29.39
CA HIS A 42 -24.86 21.92 30.70
C HIS A 42 -23.81 22.27 31.77
N PHE A 43 -23.77 23.52 32.22
CA PHE A 43 -23.56 23.73 33.64
C PHE A 43 -24.86 23.29 34.30
N PRO A 44 -24.86 22.40 35.32
CA PRO A 44 -26.07 22.20 36.10
C PRO A 44 -26.48 23.58 36.57
N ALA A 45 -27.66 24.04 36.15
CA ALA A 45 -28.21 25.29 36.64
C ALA A 45 -28.10 25.23 38.16
N PHE A 46 -27.40 26.18 38.78
CA PHE A 46 -27.37 26.27 40.24
C PHE A 46 -28.78 26.71 40.64
N CYS A 47 -29.69 25.74 40.74
CA CYS A 47 -31.07 25.94 41.14
C CYS A 47 -31.06 26.53 42.55
N GLN A 48 -31.52 27.77 42.59
CA GLN A 48 -32.12 28.50 43.70
C GLN A 48 -32.02 27.83 45.09
N ALA A 49 -31.23 28.50 45.94
CA ALA A 49 -31.50 28.76 47.35
C ALA A 49 -32.44 27.78 48.06
N GLY A 50 -31.83 26.75 48.63
CA GLY A 50 -32.24 26.18 49.90
C GLY A 50 -30.98 25.83 50.65
N VAL A 51 -30.42 26.78 51.42
CA VAL A 51 -29.33 26.48 52.39
C VAL A 51 -29.99 25.77 53.57
N ASP A 52 -30.50 24.57 53.33
CA ASP A 52 -31.02 23.70 54.37
C ASP A 52 -29.85 22.96 54.99
N ARG A 53 -29.60 23.28 56.27
CA ARG A 53 -28.54 22.72 57.13
C ARG A 53 -27.10 23.05 56.73
N THR A 54 -26.56 24.05 57.42
CA THR A 54 -25.14 24.38 57.47
C THR A 54 -24.31 23.25 58.10
N GLU A 55 -23.67 22.42 57.29
CA GLU A 55 -22.53 21.60 57.68
C GLU A 55 -21.32 21.98 56.82
N ARG A 56 -20.40 22.75 57.41
CA ARG A 56 -19.10 23.10 56.82
C ARG A 56 -18.12 21.97 57.14
N GLN A 57 -17.39 21.46 56.14
CA GLN A 57 -16.33 20.47 56.35
C GLN A 57 -14.98 21.16 56.16
N ARG A 58 -14.08 21.04 57.16
CA ARG A 58 -12.70 21.53 57.09
C ARG A 58 -11.80 20.41 56.61
N PHE A 59 -11.13 20.60 55.48
CA PHE A 59 -10.13 19.66 54.98
C PHE A 59 -8.76 20.34 54.93
N THR A 60 -7.75 19.63 55.44
CA THR A 60 -6.34 20.05 55.45
C THR A 60 -5.58 19.23 54.41
N ARG A 61 -6.01 19.31 53.15
CA ARG A 61 -5.26 18.70 52.04
C ARG A 61 -5.52 19.40 50.72
N SER A 62 -4.48 19.43 49.91
CA SER A 62 -4.36 20.19 48.66
C SER A 62 -5.38 19.72 47.62
N PRO A 63 -6.18 20.62 47.00
CA PRO A 63 -6.83 20.31 45.73
C PRO A 63 -5.77 19.89 44.70
N MET A 64 -5.92 18.69 44.16
CA MET A 64 -5.10 18.23 43.03
C MET A 64 -5.76 18.74 41.74
N PRO A 65 -5.07 19.53 40.91
CA PRO A 65 -5.54 19.79 39.56
C PRO A 65 -5.41 18.48 38.76
N SER A 66 -6.54 17.94 38.30
CA SER A 66 -6.55 16.88 37.29
C SER A 66 -6.96 17.50 35.96
N PRO A 67 -6.23 17.25 34.85
CA PRO A 67 -6.72 17.63 33.54
C PRO A 67 -7.96 16.79 33.24
N ALA A 68 -9.14 17.40 33.27
CA ALA A 68 -10.28 16.80 32.60
C ALA A 68 -9.90 16.66 31.13
N MET A 69 -10.01 15.44 30.59
CA MET A 69 -9.90 15.18 29.16
C MET A 69 -11.09 15.89 28.50
N VAL A 70 -10.87 17.13 28.06
CA VAL A 70 -11.86 17.96 27.38
C VAL A 70 -11.57 17.89 25.88
N TRP A 71 -12.55 17.42 25.10
CA TRP A 71 -12.52 17.51 23.64
C TRP A 71 -12.36 18.98 23.21
N PRO A 72 -11.70 19.26 22.06
CA PRO A 72 -11.11 20.57 21.76
C PRO A 72 -12.10 21.70 21.46
N ALA A 73 -13.40 21.51 21.73
CA ALA A 73 -14.47 22.45 21.39
C ALA A 73 -15.01 23.24 22.60
N MET A 74 -14.38 23.12 23.78
CA MET A 74 -14.94 23.60 25.03
C MET A 74 -13.94 24.55 25.72
N ASN A 75 -14.36 25.81 25.93
CA ASN A 75 -13.58 26.99 26.34
C ASN A 75 -12.36 26.73 27.29
N PRO A 76 -11.24 27.46 27.10
CA PRO A 76 -9.95 27.20 27.76
C PRO A 76 -9.88 27.47 29.27
N ASN A 77 -11.00 27.77 29.94
CA ASN A 77 -11.00 28.26 31.33
C ASN A 77 -11.95 27.51 32.27
N ASN A 78 -12.20 26.22 32.03
CA ASN A 78 -13.07 25.41 32.88
C ASN A 78 -12.27 24.27 33.54
N TRP A 79 -11.50 24.61 34.57
CA TRP A 79 -10.82 23.64 35.41
C TRP A 79 -11.81 22.98 36.38
N ARG A 80 -11.74 21.66 36.52
CA ARG A 80 -12.48 20.91 37.54
C ARG A 80 -11.54 20.61 38.70
N TYR A 81 -11.95 20.96 39.91
CA TYR A 81 -11.13 20.77 41.11
C TYR A 81 -11.68 19.59 41.91
N TYR A 82 -10.78 18.76 42.43
CA TYR A 82 -11.13 17.60 43.24
C TYR A 82 -10.48 17.68 44.62
N LEU A 83 -11.25 17.34 45.64
CA LEU A 83 -10.79 17.23 47.01
C LEU A 83 -11.07 15.81 47.53
N ASP A 84 -10.00 15.03 47.76
CA ASP A 84 -9.97 13.62 48.21
C ASP A 84 -10.77 12.58 47.40
N SER A 85 -11.68 13.00 46.50
CA SER A 85 -12.45 12.24 45.48
C SER A 85 -13.75 12.95 45.10
N GLU A 86 -14.13 14.02 45.79
CA GLU A 86 -15.33 14.82 45.53
C GLU A 86 -14.99 16.01 44.62
N GLU A 87 -15.83 16.24 43.60
CA GLU A 87 -15.69 17.41 42.72
C GLU A 87 -16.14 18.66 43.48
N ILE A 88 -15.32 19.71 43.47
CA ILE A 88 -15.56 20.96 44.18
C ILE A 88 -15.50 22.16 43.23
N HIS A 89 -16.31 23.17 43.52
CA HIS A 89 -16.33 24.42 42.75
C HIS A 89 -15.37 25.39 43.41
N LEU A 90 -14.26 25.66 42.74
CA LEU A 90 -13.32 26.69 43.11
C LEU A 90 -13.57 27.95 42.27
N PRO A 91 -13.80 29.12 42.90
CA PRO A 91 -13.81 30.38 42.17
C PRO A 91 -12.49 30.64 41.41
N PRO A 92 -12.54 31.12 40.15
CA PRO A 92 -11.37 31.19 39.26
C PRO A 92 -10.30 32.19 39.72
N PHE A 93 -10.65 33.15 40.58
CA PHE A 93 -9.70 34.11 41.14
C PHE A 93 -8.79 33.51 42.22
N TRP A 94 -9.09 32.30 42.70
CA TRP A 94 -8.30 31.60 43.71
C TRP A 94 -7.32 30.55 43.16
N GLU A 95 -7.24 30.39 41.85
CA GLU A 95 -6.28 29.49 41.20
C GLU A 95 -4.83 29.82 41.58
N GLN A 96 -4.50 31.11 41.69
CA GLN A 96 -3.17 31.59 42.05
C GLN A 96 -2.77 31.33 43.51
N TYR A 97 -3.73 31.06 44.41
CA TYR A 97 -3.47 30.87 45.84
C TYR A 97 -3.37 29.41 46.25
N ILE A 98 -3.41 28.47 45.29
CA ILE A 98 -3.26 27.03 45.52
C ILE A 98 -1.81 26.72 45.85
N SER A 99 -1.56 26.14 47.01
CA SER A 99 -0.24 25.68 47.46
C SER A 99 -0.20 24.17 47.73
N ALA A 100 0.95 23.64 48.13
CA ALA A 100 1.11 22.22 48.43
C ALA A 100 0.34 21.77 49.69
N ASP A 101 0.02 22.69 50.61
CA ASP A 101 -0.80 22.41 51.79
C ASP A 101 -1.82 23.53 51.95
N ASN A 102 -3.10 23.22 51.71
CA ASN A 102 -4.15 24.22 51.64
C ASN A 102 -5.17 24.03 52.75
N HIS A 103 -5.50 25.12 53.43
CA HIS A 103 -6.63 25.19 54.35
C HIS A 103 -7.88 25.61 53.56
N VAL A 104 -8.75 24.65 53.28
CA VAL A 104 -9.96 24.87 52.48
C VAL A 104 -11.19 24.78 53.37
N GLU A 105 -12.06 25.79 53.27
CA GLU A 105 -13.40 25.73 53.85
C GLU A 105 -14.44 25.58 52.75
N VAL A 106 -15.27 24.56 52.88
CA VAL A 106 -16.27 24.18 51.86
C VAL A 106 -17.67 24.17 52.48
N ILE A 107 -18.65 24.66 51.72
CA ILE A 107 -20.07 24.50 52.01
C ILE A 107 -20.70 23.53 51.02
N LYS A 108 -21.51 22.60 51.51
CA LYS A 108 -22.29 21.72 50.64
C LYS A 108 -23.46 22.50 50.05
N THR A 109 -23.55 22.53 48.72
CA THR A 109 -24.75 22.99 48.00
C THR A 109 -25.53 21.78 47.47
N GLN A 110 -26.69 22.01 46.84
CA GLN A 110 -27.52 20.92 46.34
C GLN A 110 -26.87 20.13 45.18
N THR A 111 -25.98 20.75 44.42
CA THR A 111 -25.38 20.15 43.21
C THR A 111 -23.89 19.88 43.35
N LEU A 112 -23.14 20.79 43.98
CA LEU A 112 -21.68 20.67 44.09
C LEU A 112 -21.15 21.46 45.30
N PRO A 113 -20.22 20.91 46.11
CA PRO A 113 -19.62 21.67 47.21
C PRO A 113 -18.87 22.91 46.71
N LEU A 114 -19.13 24.06 47.33
CA LEU A 114 -18.53 25.34 47.00
C LEU A 114 -17.43 25.70 47.99
N VAL A 115 -16.25 26.06 47.49
CA VAL A 115 -15.17 26.62 48.31
C VAL A 115 -15.50 28.06 48.69
N ILE A 116 -15.46 28.36 49.99
CA ILE A 116 -15.80 29.67 50.55
C ILE A 116 -14.62 30.39 51.19
N SER A 117 -13.55 29.67 51.53
CA SER A 117 -12.26 30.27 51.88
C SER A 117 -11.12 29.32 51.54
N LEU A 118 -9.99 29.90 51.14
CA LEU A 118 -8.76 29.20 50.78
C LEU A 118 -7.56 29.96 51.34
N ASN A 119 -6.77 29.31 52.19
CA ASN A 119 -5.52 29.85 52.74
C ASN A 119 -5.63 31.25 53.38
N GLY A 120 -6.77 31.52 54.04
CA GLY A 120 -7.03 32.80 54.70
C GLY A 120 -7.73 33.85 53.83
N HIS A 121 -7.92 33.59 52.53
CA HIS A 121 -8.77 34.41 51.66
C HIS A 121 -10.23 33.97 51.74
N SER A 122 -11.14 34.88 52.06
CA SER A 122 -12.57 34.61 52.16
C SER A 122 -13.34 35.16 50.95
N LEU A 123 -14.43 34.49 50.55
CA LEU A 123 -15.36 35.01 49.54
C LEU A 123 -15.88 36.41 49.93
N LEU A 124 -15.93 36.71 51.23
CA LEU A 124 -16.39 37.99 51.75
C LEU A 124 -15.53 39.18 51.27
N ASP A 125 -14.22 38.99 51.19
CA ASP A 125 -13.27 40.07 50.90
C ASP A 125 -13.36 40.50 49.42
N HIS A 126 -13.70 39.56 48.53
CA HIS A 126 -13.82 39.79 47.09
C HIS A 126 -15.09 40.51 46.65
N ILE A 127 -16.09 40.66 47.52
CA ILE A 127 -17.31 41.42 47.18
C ILE A 127 -17.06 42.92 47.25
N TYR A 128 -16.15 43.33 48.13
CA TYR A 128 -15.78 44.74 48.30
C TYR A 128 -14.59 45.13 47.42
N ASP A 129 -13.66 44.21 47.18
CA ASP A 129 -12.56 44.40 46.23
C ASP A 129 -12.92 43.85 44.84
N SER A 130 -13.82 44.54 44.12
CA SER A 130 -14.02 44.28 42.70
C SER A 130 -13.12 45.20 41.87
N PRO A 131 -11.87 44.82 41.54
CA PRO A 131 -11.16 45.49 40.47
C PRO A 131 -11.88 45.18 39.16
N PRO A 132 -11.95 46.12 38.20
CA PRO A 132 -12.49 45.84 36.88
C PRO A 132 -11.76 44.65 36.29
N SER A 133 -12.50 43.76 35.65
CA SER A 133 -11.98 42.58 34.95
C SER A 133 -10.68 42.93 34.23
N PRO A 134 -9.57 42.21 34.44
CA PRO A 134 -8.37 42.50 33.68
C PRO A 134 -8.71 42.25 32.21
N VAL A 135 -8.80 43.35 31.45
CA VAL A 135 -8.55 43.29 30.02
C VAL A 135 -7.19 42.62 29.92
N VAL A 136 -7.16 41.43 29.33
CA VAL A 136 -5.94 40.71 28.99
C VAL A 136 -5.20 41.58 27.98
N THR A 137 -4.52 42.58 28.48
CA THR A 137 -3.42 43.22 27.79
C THR A 137 -2.31 42.21 27.92
N THR A 138 -2.01 41.53 26.81
CA THR A 138 -0.85 40.66 26.67
C THR A 138 0.40 41.46 27.04
N THR A 139 0.78 41.42 28.32
CA THR A 139 2.13 41.79 28.75
C THR A 139 3.03 40.66 28.25
N PRO A 140 4.09 40.97 27.49
CA PRO A 140 4.97 39.96 26.96
C PRO A 140 5.61 39.25 28.14
N THR A 141 5.35 37.96 28.23
CA THR A 141 6.09 37.04 29.06
C THR A 141 7.58 37.27 28.84
N ARG A 142 8.26 37.55 29.95
CA ARG A 142 9.72 37.55 30.11
C ARG A 142 10.32 36.39 29.32
N ASN A 143 10.88 36.70 28.15
CA ASN A 143 11.73 35.89 27.27
C ASN A 143 11.81 34.38 27.62
N ALA A 144 10.70 33.66 27.48
CA ALA A 144 10.82 32.41 26.75
C ALA A 144 10.97 32.88 25.30
N SER A 145 12.19 32.79 24.75
CA SER A 145 12.42 33.09 23.35
C SER A 145 11.66 32.06 22.53
N ILE A 146 10.37 32.30 22.29
CA ILE A 146 9.73 31.89 21.05
C ILE A 146 10.40 32.77 20.00
N ARG A 147 11.62 32.35 19.66
CA ARG A 147 12.24 32.71 18.40
C ARG A 147 11.15 32.37 17.40
N LYS A 148 10.57 33.39 16.74
CA LYS A 148 9.80 33.18 15.52
C LYS A 148 10.68 32.24 14.72
N GLU A 149 10.27 30.98 14.61
CA GLU A 149 10.84 30.09 13.61
C GLU A 149 10.77 30.92 12.35
N GLU A 150 11.93 31.31 11.81
CA GLU A 150 12.01 31.82 10.44
C GLU A 150 11.09 30.90 9.68
N SER A 151 9.96 31.43 9.22
CA SER A 151 8.99 30.67 8.47
C SER A 151 9.81 29.91 7.45
N GLU A 152 9.89 28.59 7.61
CA GLU A 152 10.76 27.78 6.76
C GLU A 152 10.27 28.04 5.35
N HIS A 153 10.98 28.92 4.65
CA HIS A 153 10.52 29.46 3.39
C HIS A 153 10.75 28.34 2.39
N ILE A 154 9.73 27.52 2.23
CA ILE A 154 9.65 26.53 1.18
C ILE A 154 9.42 27.31 -0.10
N GLU A 155 10.46 27.38 -0.90
CA GLU A 155 10.37 27.97 -2.23
C GLU A 155 10.03 26.87 -3.21
N LEU A 156 8.90 27.01 -3.90
CA LEU A 156 8.63 26.23 -5.10
C LEU A 156 9.54 26.78 -6.20
N VAL A 157 10.58 26.02 -6.54
CA VAL A 157 11.57 26.42 -7.54
C VAL A 157 11.00 26.22 -8.94
N ASN A 158 10.46 25.04 -9.19
CA ASN A 158 9.97 24.68 -10.52
C ASN A 158 9.02 23.47 -10.43
N ILE A 159 8.20 23.29 -11.46
CA ILE A 159 7.43 22.07 -11.68
C ILE A 159 8.00 21.43 -12.94
N ARG A 160 8.59 20.24 -12.81
CA ARG A 160 9.12 19.45 -13.92
C ARG A 160 8.25 18.23 -14.18
N LYS A 161 8.27 17.71 -15.40
CA LYS A 161 7.71 16.39 -15.70
C LYS A 161 8.70 15.30 -15.30
N GLU A 162 8.17 14.14 -14.91
CA GLU A 162 8.91 12.93 -14.59
C GLU A 162 9.88 12.55 -15.73
N THR A 163 11.08 12.11 -15.37
CA THR A 163 12.05 11.57 -16.34
C THR A 163 11.65 10.15 -16.76
N ARG A 164 12.22 9.65 -17.85
CA ARG A 164 11.87 8.31 -18.37
C ARG A 164 12.21 7.21 -17.36
N GLU A 165 13.33 7.36 -16.70
CA GLU A 165 13.90 6.42 -15.73
C GLU A 165 13.02 6.37 -14.47
N GLU A 166 12.60 7.54 -13.98
CA GLU A 166 11.64 7.66 -12.87
C GLU A 166 10.29 7.04 -13.25
N HIS A 167 9.82 7.25 -14.48
CA HIS A 167 8.58 6.69 -14.99
C HIS A 167 8.59 5.16 -15.06
N GLU A 168 9.72 4.55 -15.38
CA GLU A 168 9.87 3.10 -15.43
C GLU A 168 9.65 2.42 -14.06
N LEU A 169 9.91 3.13 -12.95
CA LEU A 169 9.67 2.62 -11.59
C LEU A 169 8.17 2.58 -11.22
N ASN A 170 7.41 3.55 -11.72
CA ASN A 170 5.99 3.70 -11.41
C ASN A 170 5.09 3.05 -12.49
N ARG A 171 5.66 2.60 -13.62
CA ARG A 171 4.92 1.89 -14.66
C ARG A 171 4.43 0.54 -14.14
N PRO A 172 3.13 0.19 -14.31
CA PRO A 172 2.65 -1.15 -13.94
C PRO A 172 3.43 -2.22 -14.73
N ASN A 173 3.56 -3.41 -14.15
CA ASN A 173 4.37 -4.55 -14.63
C ASN A 173 4.02 -5.05 -16.05
N GLY A 174 3.22 -4.34 -16.86
CA GLY A 174 2.84 -4.62 -18.25
C GLY A 174 2.22 -6.00 -18.47
N VAL A 175 1.75 -6.60 -17.37
CA VAL A 175 1.13 -7.93 -17.33
C VAL A 175 -0.19 -7.92 -18.09
N LYS A 176 -0.90 -6.79 -18.09
CA LYS A 176 -2.18 -6.63 -18.80
C LYS A 176 -1.99 -6.75 -20.31
N GLU A 177 -0.95 -6.13 -20.84
CA GLU A 177 -0.59 -6.15 -22.26
C GLU A 177 -0.06 -7.53 -22.66
N ALA A 178 0.77 -8.15 -21.81
CA ALA A 178 1.20 -9.54 -22.02
C ALA A 178 0.02 -10.51 -22.00
N ALA A 179 -0.98 -10.29 -21.14
CA ALA A 179 -2.21 -11.09 -21.10
C ALA A 179 -3.10 -10.87 -22.34
N LEU A 180 -3.09 -9.67 -22.92
CA LEU A 180 -3.78 -9.41 -24.17
C LEU A 180 -3.19 -10.22 -25.33
N ILE A 181 -1.85 -10.25 -25.42
CA ILE A 181 -1.12 -11.04 -26.43
C ILE A 181 -1.34 -12.53 -26.18
N SER A 182 -1.34 -12.99 -24.94
CA SER A 182 -1.62 -14.40 -24.64
C SER A 182 -3.04 -14.81 -25.00
N ALA A 183 -4.04 -13.97 -24.75
CA ALA A 183 -5.42 -14.20 -25.20
C ALA A 183 -5.52 -14.27 -26.73
N ALA A 184 -4.76 -13.44 -27.45
CA ALA A 184 -4.71 -13.49 -28.91
C ALA A 184 -4.05 -14.79 -29.42
N LEU A 185 -2.99 -15.28 -28.77
CA LEU A 185 -2.39 -16.58 -29.10
C LEU A 185 -3.35 -17.74 -28.88
N LEU A 186 -4.17 -17.70 -27.82
CA LEU A 186 -5.23 -18.68 -27.59
C LEU A 186 -6.34 -18.61 -28.65
N LEU A 187 -6.73 -17.41 -29.08
CA LEU A 187 -7.67 -17.24 -30.20
C LEU A 187 -7.12 -17.81 -31.51
N LEU A 188 -5.83 -17.65 -31.79
CA LEU A 188 -5.19 -18.30 -32.94
C LEU A 188 -5.27 -19.82 -32.84
N PHE A 189 -5.03 -20.40 -31.67
CA PHE A 189 -5.23 -21.84 -31.47
C PHE A 189 -6.69 -22.26 -31.71
N LEU A 190 -7.67 -21.53 -31.17
CA LEU A 190 -9.09 -21.79 -31.39
C LEU A 190 -9.49 -21.69 -32.87
N SER A 191 -8.82 -20.84 -33.65
CA SER A 191 -9.08 -20.73 -35.10
C SER A 191 -8.78 -22.03 -35.85
N LEU A 192 -7.87 -22.89 -35.36
CA LEU A 192 -7.57 -24.19 -35.99
C LEU A 192 -8.67 -25.24 -35.77
N ILE A 193 -9.50 -25.08 -34.74
CA ILE A 193 -10.60 -26.00 -34.41
C ILE A 193 -11.93 -25.47 -34.98
N SER A 194 -11.98 -24.21 -35.41
CA SER A 194 -13.20 -23.52 -35.82
C SER A 194 -13.65 -23.89 -37.26
N PRO A 195 -14.96 -23.83 -37.57
CA PRO A 195 -15.46 -24.00 -38.93
C PRO A 195 -14.86 -22.99 -39.91
N VAL A 196 -14.62 -23.43 -41.15
CA VAL A 196 -13.89 -22.67 -42.20
C VAL A 196 -14.43 -21.25 -42.44
N VAL A 197 -15.74 -21.04 -42.27
CA VAL A 197 -16.39 -19.73 -42.46
C VAL A 197 -15.96 -18.70 -41.41
N VAL A 198 -15.65 -19.12 -40.20
CA VAL A 198 -15.37 -18.24 -39.05
C VAL A 198 -13.87 -17.98 -38.89
N ILE A 199 -13.01 -18.84 -39.45
CA ILE A 199 -11.54 -18.74 -39.42
C ILE A 199 -11.01 -17.34 -39.77
N PRO A 200 -11.36 -16.71 -40.92
CA PRO A 200 -10.77 -15.43 -41.30
C PRO A 200 -11.10 -14.31 -40.31
N TRP A 201 -12.30 -14.35 -39.70
CA TRP A 201 -12.74 -13.37 -38.71
C TRP A 201 -11.96 -13.51 -37.40
N ILE A 202 -11.75 -14.75 -36.93
CA ILE A 202 -10.98 -15.01 -35.70
C ILE A 202 -9.52 -14.60 -35.88
N ILE A 203 -8.91 -14.93 -37.03
CA ILE A 203 -7.53 -14.54 -37.35
C ILE A 203 -7.39 -13.02 -37.40
N LEU A 204 -8.33 -12.32 -38.05
CA LEU A 204 -8.31 -10.86 -38.13
C LEU A 204 -8.34 -10.22 -36.74
N VAL A 205 -9.25 -10.67 -35.87
CA VAL A 205 -9.33 -10.18 -34.49
C VAL A 205 -8.05 -10.48 -33.72
N ALA A 206 -7.51 -11.69 -33.83
CA ALA A 206 -6.27 -12.07 -33.13
C ALA A 206 -5.07 -11.22 -33.58
N VAL A 207 -4.93 -10.96 -34.89
CA VAL A 207 -3.85 -10.12 -35.43
C VAL A 207 -3.98 -8.68 -34.93
N LEU A 208 -5.18 -8.10 -34.93
CA LEU A 208 -5.40 -6.75 -34.41
C LEU A 208 -5.01 -6.64 -32.93
N MET A 209 -5.33 -7.66 -32.12
CA MET A 209 -4.98 -7.70 -30.70
C MET A 209 -3.46 -7.80 -30.49
N ILE A 210 -2.76 -8.59 -31.32
CA ILE A 210 -1.29 -8.70 -31.27
C ILE A 210 -0.64 -7.37 -31.68
N VAL A 211 -1.08 -6.75 -32.78
CA VAL A 211 -0.55 -5.46 -33.24
C VAL A 211 -0.78 -4.38 -32.19
N TRP A 212 -1.98 -4.30 -31.62
CA TRP A 212 -2.29 -3.37 -30.54
C TRP A 212 -1.45 -3.62 -29.29
N GLY A 213 -1.31 -4.88 -28.87
CA GLY A 213 -0.50 -5.27 -27.71
C GLY A 213 0.98 -4.96 -27.88
N CYS A 214 1.56 -5.30 -29.04
CA CYS A 214 2.95 -5.00 -29.39
C CYS A 214 3.19 -3.49 -29.50
N TRP A 215 2.26 -2.75 -30.12
CA TRP A 215 2.32 -1.29 -30.17
C TRP A 215 2.36 -0.70 -28.77
N HIS A 216 1.46 -1.11 -27.86
CA HIS A 216 1.44 -0.60 -26.48
C HIS A 216 2.71 -0.95 -25.68
N LEU A 217 3.32 -2.11 -25.95
CA LEU A 217 4.55 -2.52 -25.29
C LEU A 217 5.77 -1.69 -25.75
N LEU A 218 5.86 -1.38 -27.04
CA LEU A 218 6.97 -0.67 -27.66
C LEU A 218 6.80 0.85 -27.69
N ARG A 219 5.58 1.35 -27.55
CA ARG A 219 5.28 2.78 -27.62
C ARG A 219 5.94 3.50 -26.44
N ARG A 220 6.50 4.67 -26.75
CA ARG A 220 7.02 5.61 -25.75
C ARG A 220 5.88 6.24 -24.95
N PRO A 221 6.06 6.47 -23.64
CA PRO A 221 5.04 7.11 -22.82
C PRO A 221 4.71 8.50 -23.36
N SER A 222 3.44 8.88 -23.27
CA SER A 222 2.98 10.22 -23.66
C SER A 222 3.25 11.21 -22.52
N GLU A 223 3.41 12.50 -22.84
CA GLU A 223 3.61 13.55 -21.83
C GLU A 223 2.45 13.64 -20.82
N LYS A 224 1.26 13.19 -21.20
CA LYS A 224 0.09 13.12 -20.30
C LYS A 224 0.19 12.02 -19.25
N GLU A 225 1.01 11.00 -19.49
CA GLU A 225 1.22 9.86 -18.59
C GLU A 225 2.34 10.13 -17.58
N LEU A 226 3.25 11.04 -17.92
CA LEU A 226 4.32 11.51 -17.03
C LEU A 226 3.74 12.35 -15.90
N LYS A 227 4.02 11.94 -14.66
CA LYS A 227 3.57 12.67 -13.48
C LYS A 227 4.32 13.99 -13.33
N GLU A 228 3.69 14.92 -12.62
CA GLU A 228 4.32 16.19 -12.24
C GLU A 228 5.15 16.00 -10.98
N VAL A 229 6.37 16.53 -11.04
CA VAL A 229 7.34 16.52 -9.95
C VAL A 229 7.59 17.96 -9.54
N HIS A 230 7.32 18.26 -8.27
CA HIS A 230 7.46 19.58 -7.71
C HIS A 230 8.85 19.70 -7.12
N CYS A 231 9.65 20.62 -7.65
CA CYS A 231 10.99 20.93 -7.16
C CYS A 231 10.86 22.01 -6.07
N LEU A 232 11.06 21.60 -4.83
CA LEU A 232 11.00 22.48 -3.67
C LEU A 232 12.41 22.71 -3.12
N ARG A 233 12.63 23.89 -2.55
CA ARG A 233 13.87 24.24 -1.84
C ARG A 233 13.56 24.65 -0.41
N GLY A 234 14.33 24.12 0.53
CA GLY A 234 14.03 24.25 1.96
C GLY A 234 14.85 23.28 2.80
N THR A 235 14.56 23.21 4.10
CA THR A 235 15.29 22.39 5.06
C THR A 235 14.45 21.21 5.51
N PRO A 236 14.80 19.96 5.17
CA PRO A 236 14.10 18.80 5.72
C PRO A 236 14.43 18.68 7.21
N LYS A 237 13.40 18.59 8.04
CA LYS A 237 13.50 18.40 9.49
C LYS A 237 12.96 17.03 9.87
N ARG A 238 13.64 16.38 10.81
CA ARG A 238 13.20 15.13 11.40
C ARG A 238 12.34 15.44 12.62
N TRP A 239 11.09 15.02 12.60
CA TRP A 239 10.24 15.06 13.79
C TRP A 239 10.40 13.74 14.55
N GLY A 240 10.84 13.84 15.80
CA GLY A 240 10.94 12.72 16.71
C GLY A 240 10.14 13.02 17.98
N LEU A 241 9.37 12.05 18.44
CA LEU A 241 8.84 12.08 19.81
C LEU A 241 10.01 11.79 20.75
N PHE A 242 10.45 12.80 21.50
CA PHE A 242 11.50 12.66 22.50
C PHE A 242 11.04 11.64 23.57
N GLY A 243 11.77 10.53 23.74
CA GLY A 243 11.52 9.56 24.81
C GLY A 243 11.73 8.09 24.45
N GLU A 244 11.67 7.73 23.17
CA GLU A 244 11.81 6.34 22.71
C GLU A 244 13.22 6.11 22.15
N SER A 245 14.15 5.65 22.99
CA SER A 245 15.58 5.67 22.70
C SER A 245 16.10 4.60 21.74
N ASN A 246 15.27 3.72 21.14
CA ASN A 246 15.75 2.74 20.14
C ASN A 246 14.64 2.02 19.33
N GLN A 247 13.49 2.66 19.03
CA GLN A 247 12.52 2.06 18.10
C GLN A 247 12.82 2.48 16.64
N GLY A 248 12.86 1.50 15.75
CA GLY A 248 13.31 1.61 14.37
C GLY A 248 12.58 2.68 13.53
N GLN A 249 13.37 3.66 13.06
CA GLN A 249 13.40 4.16 11.69
C GLN A 249 12.07 4.47 10.94
N ILE A 250 11.05 5.04 11.59
CA ILE A 250 10.05 5.85 10.88
C ILE A 250 9.77 7.12 11.69
N SER A 251 10.78 7.96 11.83
CA SER A 251 10.54 9.37 12.18
C SER A 251 10.01 10.07 10.95
N ASN A 252 8.83 10.67 11.06
CA ASN A 252 8.28 11.51 9.99
C ASN A 252 9.27 12.65 9.72
N ILE A 253 9.86 12.65 8.53
CA ILE A 253 10.71 13.75 8.06
C ILE A 253 9.76 14.69 7.35
N SER A 254 9.63 15.91 7.85
CA SER A 254 8.81 16.91 7.19
C SER A 254 9.70 17.93 6.49
N PHE A 255 9.11 18.52 5.46
CA PHE A 255 9.62 19.67 4.75
C PHE A 255 8.63 20.80 5.04
N GLY A 256 8.93 21.61 6.06
CA GLY A 256 7.97 22.48 6.73
C GLY A 256 6.69 21.73 7.10
N ILE A 257 5.60 21.99 6.38
CA ILE A 257 4.26 21.44 6.66
C ILE A 257 4.01 20.10 5.93
N ILE A 258 4.86 19.73 4.97
CA ILE A 258 4.64 18.55 4.13
C ILE A 258 5.46 17.39 4.66
N ASP A 259 4.81 16.31 5.06
CA ASP A 259 5.50 15.07 5.42
C ASP A 259 6.05 14.37 4.17
N LEU A 260 7.35 14.08 4.15
CA LEU A 260 8.04 13.44 3.05
C LEU A 260 8.06 11.92 3.26
N ILE A 261 7.72 11.19 2.20
CA ILE A 261 7.77 9.73 2.18
C ILE A 261 9.02 9.30 1.42
N TYR A 262 10.00 8.75 2.14
CA TYR A 262 11.24 8.23 1.57
C TYR A 262 11.16 6.72 1.33
N PRO A 263 11.85 6.20 0.30
CA PRO A 263 12.12 4.78 0.18
C PRO A 263 12.90 4.25 1.40
N PRO A 264 12.63 3.02 1.86
CA PRO A 264 13.21 2.48 3.10
C PRO A 264 14.73 2.36 3.04
N HIS A 265 15.31 2.09 1.86
CA HIS A 265 16.76 1.94 1.68
C HIS A 265 17.50 3.27 1.72
N TRP A 266 16.83 4.42 1.59
CA TRP A 266 17.45 5.74 1.69
C TRP A 266 17.61 6.22 3.13
N LEU A 267 16.80 5.70 4.07
CA LEU A 267 16.77 6.09 5.48
C LEU A 267 18.15 6.25 6.15
N PRO A 268 19.13 5.34 6.02
CA PRO A 268 20.43 5.49 6.68
C PRO A 268 21.26 6.68 6.14
N TYR A 269 21.03 7.10 4.91
CA TYR A 269 21.83 8.14 4.23
C TYR A 269 21.27 9.56 4.44
N LEU A 270 20.06 9.70 4.99
CA LEU A 270 19.38 11.00 5.17
C LEU A 270 20.04 11.91 6.21
N ASN A 271 20.78 11.34 7.16
CA ASN A 271 21.38 12.08 8.29
C ASN A 271 22.34 13.19 7.86
N ALA A 272 22.98 13.06 6.69
CA ALA A 272 23.95 14.05 6.21
C ALA A 272 23.30 15.36 5.71
N ASP A 273 22.06 15.27 5.21
CA ASP A 273 21.35 16.36 4.53
C ASP A 273 20.21 16.97 5.37
N LEU A 274 19.84 16.31 6.47
CA LEU A 274 18.89 16.84 7.46
C LEU A 274 19.37 18.16 8.07
N GLY A 275 18.47 19.14 8.17
CA GLY A 275 18.76 20.47 8.73
C GLY A 275 19.56 21.41 7.82
N LYS A 276 19.95 20.98 6.61
CA LYS A 276 20.59 21.83 5.60
C LYS A 276 19.59 22.23 4.52
N THR A 277 19.79 23.40 3.92
CA THR A 277 18.97 23.83 2.77
C THR A 277 19.29 22.96 1.58
N THR A 278 18.34 22.14 1.15
CA THR A 278 18.49 21.20 0.05
C THR A 278 17.32 21.31 -0.92
N ASN A 279 17.59 20.95 -2.17
CA ASN A 279 16.54 20.84 -3.18
C ASN A 279 15.93 19.43 -3.07
N VAL A 280 14.61 19.38 -2.94
CA VAL A 280 13.84 18.15 -2.80
C VAL A 280 12.80 18.12 -3.90
N ASP A 281 12.85 17.09 -4.72
CA ASP A 281 11.86 16.84 -5.75
C ASP A 281 10.83 15.85 -5.21
N ILE A 282 9.56 16.23 -5.22
CA ILE A 282 8.47 15.41 -4.69
C ILE A 282 7.37 15.20 -5.72
N TYR A 283 6.74 14.03 -5.67
CA TYR A 283 5.46 13.79 -6.33
C TYR A 283 4.31 14.41 -5.52
N LEU A 284 3.13 14.57 -6.15
CA LEU A 284 1.91 14.99 -5.46
C LEU A 284 1.51 14.07 -4.28
N ASN A 285 1.88 12.79 -4.33
CA ASN A 285 1.64 11.83 -3.25
C ASN A 285 2.67 11.92 -2.11
N ARG A 286 3.52 12.97 -2.10
CA ARG A 286 4.58 13.24 -1.11
C ARG A 286 5.75 12.26 -1.12
N GLN A 287 5.84 11.37 -2.10
CA GLN A 287 7.02 10.53 -2.30
C GLN A 287 8.17 11.36 -2.86
N VAL A 288 9.35 11.17 -2.28
CA VAL A 288 10.56 11.89 -2.69
C VAL A 288 11.21 11.20 -3.87
N VAL A 289 11.48 11.98 -4.90
CA VAL A 289 12.13 11.54 -6.14
C VAL A 289 13.63 11.79 -6.10
N ARG A 290 14.01 12.94 -5.53
CA ARG A 290 15.41 13.35 -5.41
C ARG A 290 15.56 14.25 -4.19
N GLN A 291 16.67 14.10 -3.50
CA GLN A 291 17.11 14.96 -2.42
C GLN A 291 18.58 15.32 -2.62
N GLY A 292 18.84 16.62 -2.75
CA GLY A 292 20.20 17.15 -2.85
C GLY A 292 20.97 16.64 -4.07
N HIS A 293 22.23 16.27 -3.83
CA HIS A 293 23.16 15.86 -4.88
C HIS A 293 23.28 14.34 -5.04
N TYR A 294 23.19 13.57 -3.95
CA TYR A 294 23.54 12.15 -3.95
C TYR A 294 22.33 11.21 -3.98
N LEU A 295 21.16 11.65 -3.52
CA LEU A 295 19.96 10.83 -3.47
C LEU A 295 19.05 11.19 -4.64
N SER A 296 18.99 10.34 -5.67
CA SER A 296 18.07 10.52 -6.78
C SER A 296 17.60 9.15 -7.29
N LEU A 297 16.29 9.00 -7.49
CA LEU A 297 15.72 7.79 -8.08
C LEU A 297 16.16 7.64 -9.54
N HIS A 298 16.37 8.75 -10.24
CA HIS A 298 16.87 8.75 -11.60
C HIS A 298 18.24 8.06 -11.71
N ASP A 299 19.21 8.45 -10.87
CA ASP A 299 20.54 7.84 -10.89
C ASP A 299 20.50 6.40 -10.35
N GLU A 300 19.62 6.12 -9.41
CA GLU A 300 19.42 4.75 -8.90
C GLU A 300 18.95 3.82 -10.01
N VAL A 301 17.91 4.16 -10.77
CA VAL A 301 17.41 3.34 -11.87
C VAL A 301 18.46 3.18 -12.98
N LYS A 302 19.23 4.23 -13.24
CA LYS A 302 20.29 4.20 -14.26
C LYS A 302 21.43 3.26 -13.89
N ASN A 303 21.83 3.23 -12.62
CA ASN A 303 22.90 2.37 -12.12
C ASN A 303 22.40 0.95 -11.78
N PHE A 304 21.14 0.83 -11.36
CA PHE A 304 20.49 -0.39 -10.90
C PHE A 304 19.12 -0.57 -11.60
N PRO A 305 19.11 -0.99 -12.88
CA PRO A 305 17.87 -1.16 -13.62
C PRO A 305 17.04 -2.32 -13.03
N LEU A 306 15.80 -2.02 -12.64
CA LEU A 306 14.85 -3.03 -12.17
C LEU A 306 14.36 -3.87 -13.35
N GLN A 307 14.71 -5.15 -13.35
CA GLN A 307 14.17 -6.10 -14.33
C GLN A 307 12.74 -6.48 -13.92
N HIS A 308 11.76 -6.14 -14.76
CA HIS A 308 10.36 -6.52 -14.59
C HIS A 308 10.08 -7.85 -15.30
N TRP A 309 10.17 -8.99 -14.60
CA TRP A 309 10.06 -10.32 -15.24
C TRP A 309 8.62 -10.73 -15.53
N GLY A 310 7.62 -10.06 -14.93
CA GLY A 310 6.21 -10.47 -14.99
C GLY A 310 5.66 -10.60 -16.42
N LYS A 311 6.00 -9.66 -17.31
CA LYS A 311 5.59 -9.73 -18.73
C LYS A 311 6.13 -10.97 -19.42
N ASN A 312 7.43 -11.21 -19.25
CA ASN A 312 8.13 -12.32 -19.86
C ASN A 312 7.66 -13.66 -19.30
N ALA A 313 7.37 -13.73 -17.99
CA ALA A 313 6.82 -14.91 -17.35
C ALA A 313 5.43 -15.27 -17.91
N VAL A 314 4.55 -14.28 -18.09
CA VAL A 314 3.21 -14.49 -18.67
C VAL A 314 3.30 -14.92 -20.14
N LEU A 315 4.19 -14.30 -20.93
CA LEU A 315 4.42 -14.69 -22.33
C LEU A 315 5.01 -16.11 -22.43
N ALA A 316 5.99 -16.44 -21.58
CA ALA A 316 6.58 -17.78 -21.55
C ALA A 316 5.54 -18.83 -21.16
N ALA A 317 4.79 -18.61 -20.07
CA ALA A 317 3.75 -19.51 -19.62
C ALA A 317 2.65 -19.71 -20.67
N SER A 318 2.18 -18.64 -21.30
CA SER A 318 1.15 -18.74 -22.35
C SER A 318 1.66 -19.45 -23.60
N SER A 319 2.89 -19.18 -24.05
CA SER A 319 3.48 -19.90 -25.18
C SER A 319 3.60 -21.40 -24.89
N LEU A 320 3.97 -21.77 -23.65
CA LEU A 320 4.09 -23.17 -23.22
C LEU A 320 2.72 -23.86 -23.18
N VAL A 321 1.69 -23.18 -22.71
CA VAL A 321 0.31 -23.70 -22.73
C VAL A 321 -0.18 -23.92 -24.16
N VAL A 322 0.02 -22.96 -25.07
CA VAL A 322 -0.36 -23.09 -26.47
C VAL A 322 0.42 -24.21 -27.16
N LEU A 323 1.71 -24.34 -26.89
CA LEU A 323 2.53 -25.45 -27.39
C LEU A 323 1.98 -26.81 -26.95
N LEU A 324 1.64 -26.94 -25.67
CA LEU A 324 1.07 -28.17 -25.11
C LEU A 324 -0.30 -28.49 -25.75
N LEU A 325 -1.16 -27.48 -25.90
CA LEU A 325 -2.43 -27.61 -26.60
C LEU A 325 -2.25 -28.09 -28.05
N LEU A 326 -1.31 -27.51 -28.79
CA LEU A 326 -0.98 -27.93 -30.16
C LEU A 326 -0.50 -29.38 -30.21
N LEU A 327 0.34 -29.80 -29.26
CA LEU A 327 0.85 -31.18 -29.18
C LEU A 327 -0.23 -32.22 -28.87
N ILE A 328 -1.22 -31.86 -28.06
CA ILE A 328 -2.33 -32.77 -27.68
C ILE A 328 -3.39 -32.82 -28.78
N TYR A 329 -3.78 -31.66 -29.34
CA TYR A 329 -4.96 -31.55 -30.19
C TYR A 329 -4.68 -31.78 -31.68
N ILE A 330 -3.48 -31.44 -32.14
CA ILE A 330 -3.05 -31.64 -33.52
C ILE A 330 -1.98 -32.75 -33.49
N PRO A 331 -1.95 -33.68 -34.45
CA PRO A 331 -0.94 -34.72 -34.50
C PRO A 331 0.44 -34.17 -34.94
N LEU A 332 1.00 -33.20 -34.20
CA LEU A 332 2.39 -32.75 -34.32
C LEU A 332 3.40 -33.83 -33.89
N SER A 333 2.91 -34.97 -33.38
CA SER A 333 3.74 -36.12 -33.02
C SER A 333 4.59 -36.62 -34.19
N LEU A 334 4.12 -36.52 -35.43
CA LEU A 334 4.88 -36.90 -36.63
C LEU A 334 6.06 -35.94 -36.93
N PRO A 335 5.84 -34.62 -37.10
CA PRO A 335 6.93 -33.64 -37.21
C PRO A 335 7.90 -33.63 -36.03
N ALA A 336 7.40 -33.80 -34.80
CA ALA A 336 8.23 -33.84 -33.60
C ALA A 336 9.15 -35.07 -33.61
N LYS A 337 8.62 -36.26 -33.92
CA LYS A 337 9.41 -37.49 -34.09
C LYS A 337 10.46 -37.37 -35.19
N LEU A 338 10.12 -36.72 -36.30
CA LEU A 338 11.08 -36.44 -37.38
C LEU A 338 12.19 -35.48 -36.94
N SER A 339 11.84 -34.44 -36.18
CA SER A 339 12.81 -33.46 -35.66
C SER A 339 13.75 -34.10 -34.64
N THR A 340 13.24 -34.97 -33.76
CA THR A 340 14.05 -35.73 -32.81
C THR A 340 14.95 -36.74 -33.53
N ALA A 341 14.44 -37.42 -34.55
CA ALA A 341 15.24 -38.36 -35.36
C ALA A 341 16.36 -37.64 -36.14
N TRP A 342 16.10 -36.41 -36.60
CA TRP A 342 17.13 -35.54 -37.20
C TRP A 342 18.22 -35.13 -36.21
N LEU A 343 17.84 -34.79 -34.98
CA LEU A 343 18.78 -34.42 -33.91
C LEU A 343 19.63 -35.60 -33.43
N GLN A 344 19.06 -36.80 -33.42
CA GLN A 344 19.76 -38.03 -33.00
C GLN A 344 20.70 -38.58 -34.07
N GLY A 345 20.70 -38.00 -35.28
CA GLY A 345 21.53 -38.44 -36.39
C GLY A 345 20.92 -39.66 -37.08
N THR A 346 20.28 -39.44 -38.22
CA THR A 346 19.63 -40.51 -39.01
C THR A 346 20.65 -41.56 -39.46
N GLN A 347 20.46 -42.81 -39.05
CA GLN A 347 21.29 -43.93 -39.50
C GLN A 347 20.90 -44.27 -40.95
N LYS A 348 21.85 -44.12 -41.88
CA LYS A 348 21.66 -44.51 -43.28
C LYS A 348 21.90 -46.01 -43.37
N THR A 349 20.83 -46.80 -43.48
CA THR A 349 20.93 -48.25 -43.69
C THR A 349 20.71 -48.55 -45.18
N GLU A 350 21.75 -49.03 -45.84
CA GLU A 350 21.66 -49.56 -47.19
C GLU A 350 21.25 -51.03 -47.10
N VAL A 351 20.10 -51.39 -47.68
CA VAL A 351 19.56 -52.75 -47.60
C VAL A 351 19.42 -53.31 -49.01
N THR A 352 20.12 -54.42 -49.26
CA THR A 352 20.19 -55.09 -50.58
C THR A 352 19.33 -56.35 -50.67
N SER A 353 18.80 -56.85 -49.55
CA SER A 353 17.96 -58.06 -49.50
C SER A 353 16.70 -57.87 -48.65
N VAL A 354 15.62 -58.53 -49.05
CA VAL A 354 14.30 -58.44 -48.39
C VAL A 354 14.34 -58.97 -46.96
N GLN A 355 15.06 -60.08 -46.73
CA GLN A 355 15.22 -60.69 -45.40
C GLN A 355 16.00 -59.78 -44.44
N ALA A 356 16.99 -59.03 -44.96
CA ALA A 356 17.70 -58.03 -44.17
C ALA A 356 16.80 -56.83 -43.85
N LEU A 357 15.85 -56.46 -44.71
CA LEU A 357 14.90 -55.40 -44.43
C LEU A 357 13.89 -55.78 -43.35
N GLU A 358 13.42 -57.03 -43.35
CA GLU A 358 12.46 -57.55 -42.37
C GLU A 358 13.05 -57.71 -40.97
N ALA A 359 14.35 -57.97 -40.88
CA ALA A 359 15.06 -58.10 -39.60
C ALA A 359 15.40 -56.75 -38.93
N ILE A 360 15.26 -55.62 -39.62
CA ILE A 360 15.64 -54.30 -39.10
C ILE A 360 14.41 -53.60 -38.49
N PRO A 361 14.46 -53.19 -37.20
CA PRO A 361 13.41 -52.37 -36.62
C PRO A 361 13.49 -50.95 -37.19
N LEU A 362 12.63 -50.65 -38.18
CA LEU A 362 12.56 -49.35 -38.83
C LEU A 362 11.90 -48.31 -37.93
N HIS A 363 12.58 -47.18 -37.73
CA HIS A 363 12.05 -46.05 -36.97
C HIS A 363 11.62 -44.90 -37.90
N ILE A 364 10.70 -44.07 -37.41
CA ILE A 364 10.20 -42.90 -38.15
C ILE A 364 11.33 -41.88 -38.26
N GLY A 365 11.90 -41.72 -39.46
CA GLY A 365 13.01 -40.80 -39.74
C GLY A 365 14.24 -41.45 -40.37
N ASP A 366 14.30 -42.78 -40.42
CA ASP A 366 15.39 -43.50 -41.06
C ASP A 366 15.41 -43.29 -42.57
N ARG A 367 16.61 -43.12 -43.14
CA ARG A 367 16.78 -42.94 -44.60
C ARG A 367 17.21 -44.27 -45.19
N LEU A 368 16.26 -44.94 -45.83
CA LEU A 368 16.47 -46.21 -46.50
C LEU A 368 16.94 -45.98 -47.94
N LYS A 369 18.09 -46.54 -48.29
CA LYS A 369 18.53 -46.67 -49.67
C LYS A 369 18.40 -48.14 -50.05
N ILE A 370 17.34 -48.43 -50.80
CA ILE A 370 17.00 -49.78 -51.22
C ILE A 370 17.60 -49.98 -52.62
N GLN A 371 18.45 -51.00 -52.77
CA GLN A 371 18.97 -51.41 -54.06
C GLN A 371 18.64 -52.89 -54.26
N GLY A 372 17.95 -53.21 -55.34
CA GLY A 372 17.40 -54.54 -55.55
C GLY A 372 17.33 -54.91 -57.02
N ASN A 373 17.48 -56.20 -57.31
CA ASN A 373 17.23 -56.75 -58.63
C ASN A 373 15.79 -57.26 -58.70
N GLY A 374 15.05 -56.79 -59.71
CA GLY A 374 13.70 -57.22 -60.00
C GLY A 374 13.68 -58.39 -60.98
N MET A 375 12.93 -59.45 -60.67
CA MET A 375 12.67 -60.55 -61.61
C MET A 375 11.21 -60.50 -62.09
N CYS A 376 10.95 -60.90 -63.33
CA CYS A 376 9.58 -61.06 -63.87
C CYS A 376 9.11 -62.51 -63.67
N PHE A 377 7.81 -62.68 -63.49
CA PHE A 377 7.22 -64.00 -63.27
C PHE A 377 7.09 -64.76 -64.57
N VAL A 378 7.60 -65.99 -64.60
CA VAL A 378 7.29 -66.97 -65.64
C VAL A 378 6.28 -67.94 -65.06
N PRO A 379 5.05 -68.01 -65.60
CA PRO A 379 4.09 -68.99 -65.14
C PRO A 379 4.66 -70.39 -65.39
N SER A 380 4.81 -71.18 -64.32
CA SER A 380 5.18 -72.59 -64.41
C SER A 380 3.99 -73.40 -64.92
N GLY A 381 3.70 -73.26 -66.21
CA GLY A 381 2.62 -73.93 -66.91
C GLY A 381 3.09 -75.23 -67.50
N ASN A 382 2.72 -76.33 -66.82
CA ASN A 382 2.37 -77.65 -67.34
C ASN A 382 3.01 -78.10 -68.67
N ASN A 383 3.77 -79.20 -68.61
CA ASN A 383 4.29 -79.94 -69.76
C ASN A 383 3.15 -80.53 -70.62
N SER A 384 2.43 -79.73 -71.38
CA SER A 384 1.63 -80.20 -72.51
C SER A 384 2.45 -79.97 -73.78
N ALA A 385 2.60 -81.03 -74.56
CA ALA A 385 3.47 -81.16 -75.73
C ALA A 385 3.05 -80.30 -76.96
N THR A 386 2.47 -79.13 -76.73
CA THR A 386 1.99 -78.19 -77.75
C THR A 386 2.01 -76.75 -77.22
N ALA A 387 3.07 -76.38 -76.50
CA ALA A 387 3.33 -74.99 -76.14
C ALA A 387 4.27 -74.33 -77.17
N PRO A 388 4.00 -73.10 -77.65
CA PRO A 388 4.88 -72.39 -78.56
C PRO A 388 6.24 -72.13 -77.90
N SER A 389 7.31 -72.22 -78.67
CA SER A 389 8.72 -72.05 -78.25
C SER A 389 9.08 -70.65 -77.72
N PHE A 390 8.12 -69.73 -77.65
CA PHE A 390 8.22 -68.41 -77.03
C PHE A 390 6.93 -68.09 -76.27
N MET A 391 7.00 -68.04 -74.94
CA MET A 391 5.97 -67.41 -74.11
C MET A 391 6.42 -66.00 -73.73
N PRO A 392 5.55 -64.98 -73.76
CA PRO A 392 5.89 -63.64 -73.31
C PRO A 392 6.06 -63.62 -71.79
N PHE A 393 7.12 -62.98 -71.31
CA PHE A 393 7.33 -62.71 -69.89
C PHE A 393 6.26 -61.73 -69.38
N ASP A 394 5.55 -62.07 -68.30
CA ASP A 394 4.63 -61.16 -67.65
C ASP A 394 5.39 -60.32 -66.60
N CYS A 395 5.80 -59.13 -67.02
CA CYS A 395 6.47 -58.14 -66.18
C CYS A 395 5.49 -57.13 -65.55
N SER A 396 4.19 -57.43 -65.46
CA SER A 396 3.22 -56.52 -64.84
C SER A 396 3.45 -56.33 -63.33
N GLY A 397 4.30 -57.14 -62.70
CA GLY A 397 4.75 -57.01 -61.32
C GLY A 397 6.23 -57.36 -61.19
N ILE A 398 6.96 -56.56 -60.40
CA ILE A 398 8.39 -56.75 -60.15
C ILE A 398 8.56 -57.49 -58.83
N TYR A 399 9.26 -58.63 -58.86
CA TYR A 399 9.56 -59.43 -57.67
C TYR A 399 10.95 -59.04 -57.16
N TRP A 400 11.03 -58.53 -55.93
CA TRP A 400 12.32 -58.24 -55.30
C TRP A 400 12.83 -59.51 -54.59
N ASN A 401 13.87 -60.11 -55.18
CA ASN A 401 14.52 -61.33 -54.69
C ASN A 401 13.56 -62.52 -54.49
N THR A 402 13.06 -62.76 -53.27
CA THR A 402 12.18 -63.88 -52.90
C THR A 402 10.80 -63.44 -52.38
N ALA A 403 10.47 -62.15 -52.44
CA ALA A 403 9.23 -61.62 -51.89
C ALA A 403 8.00 -62.02 -52.73
N THR A 404 6.90 -62.36 -52.06
CA THR A 404 5.59 -62.51 -52.70
C THR A 404 5.07 -61.15 -53.19
N ARG A 405 4.23 -61.20 -54.23
CA ARG A 405 3.72 -60.05 -55.00
C ARG A 405 3.40 -58.85 -54.10
N CYS A 406 4.15 -57.75 -54.26
CA CYS A 406 3.72 -56.45 -53.76
C CYS A 406 2.46 -56.05 -54.54
N HIS A 407 1.27 -56.34 -53.99
CA HIS A 407 0.07 -55.68 -54.45
C HIS A 407 0.28 -54.18 -54.26
N SER A 408 0.12 -53.42 -55.34
CA SER A 408 0.10 -51.96 -55.25
C SER A 408 -0.90 -51.58 -54.17
N LEU A 409 -0.39 -51.02 -53.06
CA LEU A 409 -1.18 -50.26 -52.12
C LEU A 409 -1.81 -49.12 -52.90
N ASN A 410 -3.02 -49.36 -53.41
CA ASN A 410 -3.93 -48.33 -53.85
C ASN A 410 -4.15 -47.44 -52.62
N ARG A 411 -3.57 -46.24 -52.66
CA ARG A 411 -3.94 -45.14 -51.77
C ARG A 411 -5.45 -44.95 -51.85
N LYS A 412 -6.13 -45.22 -50.73
CA LYS A 412 -7.28 -44.44 -50.29
C LYS A 412 -6.90 -43.74 -49.01
#